data_AF-A0A5E4FF90-F1
#
_entry.id   AF-A0A5E4FF90-F1
#
_cell.length_a   1.000
_cell.length_b   1.000
_cell.length_c   1.000
_cell.angle_alpha   90.00
_cell.angle_beta   90.00
_cell.angle_gamma   90.00
#
_symmetry.space_group_name_H-M   'P 1'
#
loop_
_entity.id
_entity.type
_entity.pdbx_description
1 polymer ?
#
loop_
_entity_poly.entity_id
_entity_poly.type
_entity_poly.pdbx_seq_one_letter_code
_entity_poly.pdbx_strand_id
1 'polypeptide(L)'
;MADVSSPISFKRRRLIGNLHHTLAEEAKRNPTVEGADGFYEFTAEDYYRLRKTKKEDKFLKTQKMREAEQAKCRSRLTKAVIRVRFPDNHTLEATFHPSDKIQSLVDHLKKVAARPELPFYLFTAPPKEVIRDMSMDFYSAGFVPGANVHLSYGIPN
;
A
#
# COMPACT_ATOMS: atom_id res chain seq x y z
N MET A 1 -12.41 -25.63 61.51
CA MET A 1 -11.55 -26.56 62.28
C MET A 1 -11.55 -27.88 61.51
N ALA A 2 -10.48 -28.40 60.92
CA ALA A 2 -9.05 -28.14 61.06
C ALA A 2 -8.34 -28.28 59.70
N ASP A 3 -7.30 -27.47 59.50
CA ASP A 3 -6.18 -27.69 58.59
C ASP A 3 -5.35 -28.89 59.05
N VAL A 4 -4.64 -29.56 58.14
CA VAL A 4 -3.20 -29.90 58.24
C VAL A 4 -2.74 -30.80 57.08
N SER A 5 -1.59 -30.40 56.53
CA SER A 5 -0.56 -31.23 55.88
C SER A 5 -0.51 -31.29 54.35
N SER A 6 0.38 -30.47 53.79
CA SER A 6 1.11 -30.78 52.55
C SER A 6 2.27 -31.74 52.86
N PRO A 7 2.78 -32.50 51.87
CA PRO A 7 4.03 -32.03 51.26
C PRO A 7 4.17 -32.29 49.74
N ILE A 8 5.02 -31.44 49.17
CA ILE A 8 5.47 -31.34 47.78
C ILE A 8 6.24 -32.60 47.36
N SER A 9 5.94 -33.14 46.16
CA SER A 9 6.78 -34.14 45.51
C SER A 9 6.92 -33.85 44.01
N PHE A 10 8.14 -33.47 43.61
CA PHE A 10 8.55 -33.31 42.22
C PHE A 10 8.88 -34.67 41.61
N LYS A 11 8.11 -35.11 40.60
CA LYS A 11 8.48 -36.24 39.74
C LYS A 11 8.87 -35.74 38.34
N ARG A 12 10.18 -35.75 38.08
CA ARG A 12 10.75 -35.67 36.73
C ARG A 12 10.25 -36.89 35.93
N ARG A 13 9.57 -36.65 34.81
CA ARG A 13 9.20 -37.69 33.86
C ARG A 13 10.01 -37.47 32.58
N ARG A 14 10.94 -38.39 32.29
CA ARG A 14 11.67 -38.47 31.02
C ARG A 14 10.87 -39.38 30.06
N LEU A 15 10.89 -38.99 28.79
CA LEU A 15 10.25 -39.59 27.60
C LEU A 15 10.47 -41.11 27.43
N ILE A 16 9.47 -41.79 26.86
CA ILE A 16 9.57 -42.61 25.63
C ILE A 16 8.18 -43.12 25.15
N GLY A 17 7.91 -42.99 23.84
CA GLY A 17 7.12 -43.98 23.07
C GLY A 17 5.93 -43.50 22.21
N ASN A 18 6.13 -43.53 20.88
CA ASN A 18 5.18 -43.94 19.80
C ASN A 18 4.08 -42.95 19.34
N LEU A 19 3.63 -42.84 18.08
CA LEU A 19 3.98 -43.37 16.74
C LEU A 19 3.03 -42.67 15.72
N HIS A 20 3.56 -42.24 14.56
CA HIS A 20 2.93 -41.91 13.24
C HIS A 20 1.90 -40.77 13.08
N HIS A 21 2.20 -39.81 12.19
CA HIS A 21 1.60 -39.61 10.83
C HIS A 21 1.58 -38.12 10.41
N THR A 22 2.28 -37.83 9.30
CA THR A 22 2.05 -36.77 8.29
C THR A 22 1.99 -35.26 8.61
N LEU A 23 2.80 -34.55 7.80
CA LEU A 23 2.51 -33.32 7.04
C LEU A 23 2.59 -31.95 7.74
N ALA A 24 3.10 -31.00 6.95
CA ALA A 24 3.36 -29.57 7.19
C ALA A 24 4.61 -29.32 8.05
N GLU A 25 5.64 -28.63 7.57
CA GLU A 25 5.53 -27.22 7.15
C GLU A 25 6.73 -26.82 6.26
N GLU A 26 6.63 -27.03 4.95
CA GLU A 26 7.43 -26.27 3.99
C GLU A 26 6.71 -24.95 3.74
N ALA A 27 7.18 -23.89 4.42
CA ALA A 27 6.81 -22.52 4.10
C ALA A 27 7.33 -22.20 2.69
N LYS A 28 6.43 -22.35 1.70
CA LYS A 28 6.61 -22.03 0.29
C LYS A 28 7.38 -20.71 0.08
N ARG A 29 8.68 -20.83 -0.16
CA ARG A 29 9.40 -19.89 -1.01
C ARG A 29 8.81 -20.10 -2.40
N ASN A 30 8.05 -19.15 -2.94
CA ASN A 30 7.78 -19.15 -4.38
C ASN A 30 9.11 -18.81 -5.06
N PRO A 31 9.81 -19.76 -5.73
CA PRO A 31 10.80 -19.33 -6.70
C PRO A 31 10.03 -18.51 -7.74
N THR A 32 10.51 -17.32 -8.05
CA THR A 32 10.14 -16.61 -9.28
C THR A 32 10.31 -17.62 -10.40
N VAL A 33 9.20 -18.06 -10.98
CA VAL A 33 9.22 -18.82 -12.23
C VAL A 33 9.89 -17.87 -13.22
N GLU A 34 11.17 -18.11 -13.52
CA GLU A 34 11.83 -17.46 -14.65
C GLU A 34 10.90 -17.69 -15.83
N GLY A 35 10.36 -16.60 -16.38
CA GLY A 35 9.27 -16.65 -17.35
C GLY A 35 9.65 -17.62 -18.47
N ALA A 36 8.72 -18.50 -18.85
CA ALA A 36 8.94 -19.43 -19.95
C ALA A 36 9.56 -18.68 -21.14
N ASP A 37 10.60 -19.24 -21.78
CA ASP A 37 11.42 -18.55 -22.80
C ASP A 37 10.60 -17.85 -23.90
N GLY A 38 9.38 -18.32 -24.20
CA GLY A 38 8.46 -17.71 -25.16
C GLY A 38 7.59 -16.56 -24.64
N PHE A 39 7.65 -16.18 -23.36
CA PHE A 39 6.83 -15.08 -22.79
C PHE A 39 7.13 -13.73 -23.44
N TYR A 40 8.39 -13.52 -23.83
CA TYR A 40 8.84 -12.29 -24.48
C TYR A 40 8.82 -12.38 -26.02
N GLU A 41 8.39 -13.52 -26.58
CA GLU A 41 8.28 -13.69 -28.03
C GLU A 41 6.95 -13.09 -28.53
N PHE A 42 7.02 -12.34 -29.63
CA PHE A 42 5.85 -11.66 -30.21
C PHE A 42 5.02 -12.63 -31.04
N THR A 43 3.80 -12.93 -30.60
CA THR A 43 2.91 -13.91 -31.25
C THR A 43 2.02 -13.28 -32.32
N ALA A 44 1.41 -14.10 -33.19
CA ALA A 44 0.40 -13.63 -34.13
C ALA A 44 -0.81 -13.01 -33.41
N GLU A 45 -1.18 -13.53 -32.24
CA GLU A 45 -2.22 -12.97 -31.37
C GLU A 45 -1.86 -11.55 -30.91
N ASP A 46 -0.59 -11.27 -30.55
CA ASP A 46 -0.11 -9.92 -30.24
C ASP A 46 -0.29 -8.96 -31.41
N TYR A 47 0.04 -9.41 -32.62
CA TYR A 47 -0.15 -8.64 -33.85
C TYR A 47 -1.62 -8.22 -34.05
N TYR A 48 -2.56 -9.15 -33.88
CA TYR A 48 -3.98 -8.84 -34.02
C TYR A 48 -4.52 -7.95 -32.90
N ARG A 49 -4.02 -8.07 -31.67
CA ARG A 49 -4.36 -7.15 -30.56
C ARG A 49 -3.93 -5.72 -30.88
N LEU A 50 -2.69 -5.54 -31.34
CA LEU A 50 -2.15 -4.22 -31.69
C LEU A 50 -2.83 -3.62 -32.93
N ARG A 51 -3.24 -4.45 -33.90
CA ARG A 51 -3.99 -3.97 -35.08
C ARG A 51 -5.38 -3.44 -34.72
N LYS A 52 -6.05 -4.02 -33.72
CA LYS A 52 -7.40 -3.59 -33.29
C LYS A 52 -7.39 -2.24 -32.57
N THR A 53 -6.30 -1.87 -31.89
CA THR A 53 -6.21 -0.61 -31.14
C THR A 53 -5.88 0.62 -31.98
N LYS A 54 -5.48 0.46 -33.26
CA LYS A 54 -5.09 1.58 -34.15
C LYS A 54 -6.24 2.41 -34.74
N LYS A 55 -7.50 2.14 -34.41
CA LYS A 55 -8.60 3.04 -34.74
C LYS A 55 -8.77 4.08 -33.65
N GLU A 56 -7.90 5.09 -33.67
CA GLU A 56 -8.15 6.32 -32.94
C GLU A 56 -9.26 7.08 -33.66
N ASP A 57 -10.51 6.79 -33.31
CA ASP A 57 -11.59 7.72 -33.61
C ASP A 57 -11.33 8.98 -32.78
N LYS A 58 -10.75 9.99 -33.43
CA LYS A 58 -10.56 11.35 -32.88
C LYS A 58 -11.93 12.01 -32.70
N PHE A 59 -12.71 11.51 -31.76
CA PHE A 59 -13.98 12.11 -31.37
C PHE A 59 -13.71 13.44 -30.66
N LEU A 60 -14.38 14.50 -31.12
CA LEU A 60 -14.39 15.79 -30.45
C LEU A 60 -15.07 15.63 -29.08
N LYS A 61 -14.29 15.44 -28.01
CA LYS A 61 -14.83 15.38 -26.64
C LYS A 61 -15.46 16.73 -26.29
N THR A 62 -16.79 16.77 -26.28
CA THR A 62 -17.56 17.95 -25.83
C THR A 62 -17.34 18.16 -24.32
N GLN A 63 -17.55 19.39 -23.85
CA GLN A 63 -17.42 19.73 -22.43
C GLN A 63 -18.24 18.81 -21.52
N LYS A 64 -19.49 18.50 -21.93
CA LYS A 64 -20.37 17.56 -21.22
C LYS A 64 -19.79 16.15 -21.08
N MET A 65 -19.07 15.66 -22.10
CA MET A 65 -18.41 14.35 -22.03
C MET A 65 -17.26 14.35 -21.01
N ARG A 66 -16.50 15.45 -20.91
CA ARG A 66 -15.41 15.58 -19.92
C ARG A 66 -15.95 15.61 -18.50
N GLU A 67 -17.03 16.38 -18.27
CA GLU A 67 -17.67 16.48 -16.96
C GLU A 67 -18.28 15.14 -16.51
N ALA A 68 -18.95 14.42 -17.41
CA ALA A 68 -19.52 13.10 -17.11
C ALA A 68 -18.45 12.03 -16.84
N GLU A 69 -17.33 12.06 -17.57
CA GLU A 69 -16.19 11.15 -17.36
C GLU A 69 -15.51 11.42 -16.00
N GLN A 70 -15.34 12.69 -15.64
CA GLN A 70 -14.84 13.09 -14.32
C GLN A 70 -15.78 12.65 -13.20
N ALA A 71 -17.10 12.82 -13.37
CA ALA A 71 -18.09 12.38 -12.39
C ALA A 71 -18.09 10.86 -12.20
N LYS A 72 -17.96 10.09 -13.28
CA LYS A 72 -17.87 8.62 -13.23
C LYS A 72 -16.55 8.12 -12.64
N CYS A 73 -15.44 8.81 -12.90
CA CYS A 73 -14.16 8.52 -12.25
C CYS A 73 -14.21 8.81 -10.75
N ARG A 74 -14.81 9.94 -10.35
CA ARG A 74 -15.03 10.29 -8.93
C ARG A 74 -15.91 9.28 -8.22
N SER A 75 -16.95 8.75 -8.86
CA SER A 75 -17.83 7.76 -8.23
C SER A 75 -17.17 6.38 -8.07
N ARG A 76 -16.22 6.01 -8.94
CA ARG A 76 -15.48 4.74 -8.84
C ARG A 76 -14.38 4.80 -7.78
N LEU A 77 -13.82 5.97 -7.57
CA LEU A 77 -12.73 6.22 -6.63
C LEU A 77 -13.33 6.66 -5.29
N THR A 78 -13.88 5.73 -4.52
CA THR A 78 -14.50 6.04 -3.23
C THR A 78 -13.47 6.16 -2.09
N LYS A 79 -12.24 5.70 -2.32
CA LYS A 79 -11.18 5.62 -1.33
C LYS A 79 -9.83 5.97 -1.98
N ALA A 80 -8.98 6.63 -1.20
CA ALA A 80 -7.59 6.91 -1.52
C ALA A 80 -6.69 6.26 -0.47
N VAL A 81 -5.83 5.34 -0.89
CA VAL A 81 -4.87 4.65 0.01
C VAL A 81 -3.53 5.35 -0.07
N ILE A 82 -3.13 6.01 1.01
CA ILE A 82 -1.87 6.75 1.07
C ILE A 82 -0.87 5.94 1.89
N ARG A 83 0.29 5.70 1.29
CA ARG A 83 1.42 5.01 1.92
C ARG A 83 2.52 6.03 2.17
N VAL A 84 2.80 6.29 3.45
CA VAL A 84 3.87 7.20 3.87
C VAL A 84 5.07 6.38 4.29
N ARG A 85 6.16 6.49 3.53
CA ARG A 85 7.45 5.90 3.87
C ARG A 85 8.26 6.84 4.75
N PHE A 86 8.60 6.36 5.93
CA PHE A 86 9.47 7.05 6.88
C PHE A 86 10.95 6.80 6.55
N PRO A 87 11.86 7.66 7.02
CA PRO A 87 13.30 7.52 6.77
C PRO A 87 13.92 6.32 7.53
N ASP A 88 13.21 5.77 8.51
CA ASP A 88 13.57 4.56 9.25
C ASP A 88 13.17 3.25 8.53
N ASN A 89 12.69 3.36 7.28
CA ASN A 89 12.13 2.27 6.47
C ASN A 89 10.79 1.70 6.96
N HIS A 90 10.13 2.34 7.94
CA HIS A 90 8.74 2.02 8.24
C HIS A 90 7.79 2.65 7.23
N THR A 91 6.64 2.00 7.00
CA THR A 91 5.59 2.51 6.11
C THR A 91 4.27 2.56 6.87
N LEU A 92 3.64 3.72 6.90
CA LEU A 92 2.28 3.90 7.39
C LEU A 92 1.33 3.86 6.21
N GLU A 93 0.36 2.96 6.26
CA GLU A 93 -0.75 2.92 5.31
C GLU A 93 -2.00 3.51 5.98
N ALA A 94 -2.61 4.50 5.33
CA ALA A 94 -3.83 5.13 5.79
C ALA A 94 -4.80 5.31 4.63
N THR A 95 -6.10 5.13 4.91
CA THR A 95 -7.17 5.28 3.93
C THR A 95 -7.90 6.58 4.17
N PHE A 96 -8.05 7.39 3.11
CA PHE A 96 -8.73 8.67 3.12
C PHE A 96 -9.84 8.70 2.07
N HIS A 97 -10.74 9.68 2.15
CA HIS A 97 -11.66 10.01 1.09
C HIS A 97 -10.95 10.90 0.04
N PRO A 98 -11.19 10.77 -1.27
CA PRO A 98 -10.55 11.61 -2.29
C PRO A 98 -10.76 13.12 -2.11
N SER A 99 -11.87 13.50 -1.46
CA SER A 99 -12.21 14.90 -1.14
C SER A 99 -11.55 15.41 0.14
N ASP A 100 -10.85 14.55 0.89
CA ASP A 100 -10.11 14.97 2.06
C ASP A 100 -8.90 15.80 1.63
N LYS A 101 -8.54 16.76 2.49
CA LYS A 101 -7.36 17.60 2.29
C LYS A 101 -6.10 16.86 2.69
N ILE A 102 -4.98 17.23 2.08
CA ILE A 102 -3.65 16.76 2.47
C ILE A 102 -3.35 17.12 3.94
N GLN A 103 -3.91 18.22 4.47
CA GLN A 103 -3.88 18.55 5.90
C GLN A 103 -4.28 17.37 6.81
N SER A 104 -5.33 16.62 6.45
CA SER A 104 -5.78 15.47 7.24
C SER A 104 -4.69 14.38 7.35
N LEU A 105 -3.88 14.20 6.32
CA LEU A 105 -2.72 13.30 6.36
C LEU A 105 -1.63 13.84 7.28
N VAL A 106 -1.33 15.14 7.20
CA VAL A 106 -0.32 15.78 8.08
C VAL A 106 -0.72 15.67 9.54
N ASP A 107 -1.99 15.91 9.86
CA ASP A 107 -2.51 15.80 11.23
C ASP A 107 -2.50 14.35 11.72
N HIS A 108 -2.78 13.40 10.84
CA HIS A 108 -2.64 11.98 11.14
C HIS A 108 -1.18 11.61 11.43
N LEU A 109 -0.25 12.09 10.60
CA LEU A 109 1.18 11.86 10.80
C LEU A 109 1.69 12.48 12.09
N LYS A 110 1.23 13.67 12.49
CA LYS A 110 1.61 14.29 13.77
C LYS A 110 1.17 13.45 14.98
N LYS A 111 0.05 12.73 14.89
CA LYS A 111 -0.45 11.85 15.96
C LYS A 111 0.32 10.53 16.05
N VAL A 112 0.76 9.99 14.91
CA VAL A 112 1.43 8.70 14.83
C VAL A 112 2.96 8.83 14.91
N ALA A 113 3.51 9.99 14.57
CA ALA A 113 4.94 10.25 14.62
C ALA A 113 5.47 10.16 16.06
N ALA A 114 6.55 9.41 16.24
CA ALA A 114 7.24 9.30 17.53
C ALA A 114 7.84 10.63 18.02
N ARG A 115 8.05 11.59 17.10
CA ARG A 115 8.67 12.90 17.36
C ARG A 115 7.82 14.03 16.78
N PRO A 116 6.72 14.42 17.44
CA PRO A 116 5.83 15.48 16.95
C PRO A 116 6.49 16.87 16.94
N GLU A 117 7.52 17.07 17.76
CA GLU A 117 8.24 18.35 17.91
C GLU A 117 9.18 18.67 16.74
N LEU A 118 9.53 17.67 15.92
CA LEU A 118 10.50 17.85 14.84
C LEU A 118 9.79 18.28 13.55
N PRO A 119 10.23 19.36 12.87
CA PRO A 119 9.65 19.73 11.58
C PRO A 119 9.90 18.60 10.58
N PHE A 120 8.88 18.30 9.79
CA PHE A 120 8.96 17.31 8.71
C PHE A 120 8.27 17.85 7.46
N TYR A 121 8.66 17.32 6.31
CA TYR A 121 8.03 17.60 5.03
C TYR A 121 7.74 16.32 4.27
N LEU A 122 6.76 16.40 3.37
CA LEU A 122 6.31 15.29 2.54
C LEU A 122 6.73 15.52 1.09
N PHE A 123 7.16 14.46 0.41
CA PHE A 123 7.52 14.53 -1.00
C PHE A 123 7.18 13.24 -1.75
N THR A 124 6.92 13.37 -3.05
CA THR A 124 6.79 12.22 -3.98
C THR A 124 8.10 12.01 -4.72
N ALA A 125 8.36 10.80 -5.21
CA ALA A 125 9.56 10.48 -6.00
C ALA A 125 9.30 9.27 -6.90
N PRO A 126 9.94 9.17 -8.09
CA PRO A 126 10.82 10.13 -8.76
C PRO A 126 10.10 10.85 -9.93
N PRO A 127 10.11 12.20 -10.05
CA PRO A 127 11.02 13.20 -9.49
C PRO A 127 10.66 13.66 -8.08
N LYS A 128 11.63 14.23 -7.34
CA LYS A 128 11.42 14.75 -5.98
C LYS A 128 10.54 16.01 -6.02
N GLU A 129 9.26 15.86 -5.71
CA GLU A 129 8.33 16.98 -5.60
C GLU A 129 7.85 17.12 -4.17
N VAL A 130 8.15 18.27 -3.55
CA VAL A 130 7.71 18.57 -2.18
C VAL A 130 6.26 19.02 -2.20
N ILE A 131 5.44 18.41 -1.36
CA ILE A 131 4.04 18.78 -1.19
C ILE A 131 3.98 20.06 -0.35
N ARG A 132 3.74 21.20 -1.00
CA ARG A 132 3.64 22.52 -0.36
C ARG A 132 2.21 22.85 0.04
N ASP A 133 1.26 22.56 -0.83
CA ASP A 133 -0.15 22.95 -0.67
C ASP A 133 -0.93 21.91 0.12
N MET A 134 -0.94 22.06 1.44
CA MET A 134 -1.68 21.15 2.33
C MET A 134 -3.21 21.34 2.24
N SER A 135 -3.67 22.45 1.69
CA SER A 135 -5.09 22.79 1.53
C SER A 135 -5.77 22.06 0.35
N MET A 136 -4.96 21.50 -0.56
CA MET A 136 -5.41 20.74 -1.73
C MET A 136 -5.98 19.37 -1.30
N ASP A 137 -6.94 18.87 -2.08
CA ASP A 137 -7.56 17.56 -1.92
C ASP A 137 -6.75 16.45 -2.61
N PHE A 138 -6.89 15.21 -2.14
CA PHE A 138 -6.17 14.07 -2.71
C PHE A 138 -6.50 13.82 -4.19
N TYR A 139 -7.70 14.17 -4.65
CA TYR A 139 -8.07 14.04 -6.06
C TYR A 139 -7.32 15.03 -6.94
N SER A 140 -7.28 16.32 -6.58
CA SER A 140 -6.52 17.32 -7.34
C SER A 140 -5.00 17.09 -7.27
N ALA A 141 -4.51 16.55 -6.15
CA ALA A 141 -3.10 16.17 -6.00
C ALA A 141 -2.70 14.90 -6.78
N GLY A 142 -3.65 14.19 -7.39
CA GLY A 142 -3.39 12.96 -8.14
C GLY A 142 -3.08 11.74 -7.25
N PHE A 143 -3.47 11.75 -5.97
CA PHE A 143 -3.15 10.71 -5.01
C PHE A 143 -4.19 9.58 -4.93
N VAL A 144 -5.00 9.43 -5.97
CA VAL A 144 -6.15 8.53 -6.02
C VAL A 144 -6.00 7.60 -7.23
N PRO A 145 -6.19 6.27 -7.11
CA PRO A 145 -6.72 5.52 -5.95
C PRO A 145 -5.72 5.33 -4.80
N GLY A 146 -4.45 5.66 -5.00
CA GLY A 146 -3.47 5.65 -3.93
C GLY A 146 -2.18 6.33 -4.34
N ALA A 147 -1.35 6.64 -3.34
CA ALA A 147 -0.07 7.31 -3.54
C ALA A 147 1.00 6.80 -2.57
N ASN A 148 2.25 6.82 -3.04
CA ASN A 148 3.42 6.62 -2.20
C ASN A 148 4.07 7.97 -1.93
N VAL A 149 4.06 8.38 -0.67
CA VAL A 149 4.62 9.63 -0.19
C VAL A 149 5.78 9.31 0.73
N HIS A 150 6.84 10.10 0.67
CA HIS A 150 8.00 9.97 1.54
C HIS A 150 7.97 11.10 2.57
N LEU A 151 8.29 10.77 3.81
CA LEU A 151 8.47 11.71 4.90
C LEU A 151 9.97 11.91 5.13
N SER A 152 10.39 13.16 5.28
CA SER A 152 11.75 13.51 5.71
C SER A 152 11.68 14.55 6.82
N TYR A 153 12.58 14.42 7.79
CA TYR A 153 12.71 15.36 8.89
C TYR A 153 13.65 16.51 8.50
N GLY A 154 13.31 17.72 8.92
CA GLY A 154 14.05 18.95 8.62
C GLY A 154 13.22 19.95 7.82
N ILE A 155 13.91 20.99 7.34
CA ILE A 155 13.34 22.03 6.49
C ILE A 155 13.61 21.61 5.03
N PRO A 156 12.63 21.71 4.11
CA PRO A 156 12.88 21.43 2.71
C PRO A 156 13.95 22.41 2.18
N ASN A 157 15.01 21.86 1.55
CA ASN A 157 16.03 22.64 0.83
C ASN A 157 15.46 23.32 -0.42
#